data_AF-A0A0P4VX40-F1
#
_entry.id   AF-A0A0P4VX40-F1
#
_cell.length_a   1.000
_cell.length_b   1.000
_cell.length_c   1.000
_cell.angle_alpha   90.00
_cell.angle_beta   90.00
_cell.angle_gamma   90.00
#
_symmetry.space_group_name_H-M   'P 1'
#
loop_
_entity.id
_entity.type
_entity.pdbx_description
1 polymer ?
#
loop_
_entity_poly.entity_id
_entity_poly.type
_entity_poly.pdbx_seq_one_letter_code
_entity_poly.pdbx_strand_id
1 'polypeptide(L)'
;MMRDLYNALPLPDDRPITSVCVVEELSGCPPNYTAVSKTHDQDIDADLYKDGFFRRVTRYLCHSKVDGYMGYVVEHMAIVNDRDSRPTGYTIVEQTFDTSMCFGCGGGVKEWS
;
A
#
# COMPACT_ATOMS: atom_id res chain seq x y z
N MET A 1 26.16 -24.87 -0.52
CA MET A 1 26.74 -24.68 0.83
C MET A 1 26.87 -23.21 1.27
N MET A 2 27.36 -22.27 0.44
CA MET A 2 27.41 -20.84 0.83
C MET A 2 26.08 -20.09 0.59
N ARG A 3 25.33 -20.45 -0.47
CA ARG A 3 23.97 -19.92 -0.75
C ARG A 3 22.96 -20.30 0.34
N ASP A 4 23.05 -21.52 0.84
CA ASP A 4 22.13 -22.03 1.86
C ASP A 4 22.29 -21.31 3.20
N LEU A 5 23.54 -20.93 3.54
CA LEU A 5 23.84 -20.11 4.71
C LEU A 5 23.38 -18.65 4.56
N TYR A 6 23.51 -18.07 3.36
CA TYR A 6 23.03 -16.71 3.08
C TYR A 6 21.49 -16.60 3.21
N ASN A 7 20.77 -17.64 2.79
CA ASN A 7 19.31 -17.73 2.93
C ASN A 7 18.85 -18.04 4.37
N ALA A 8 19.74 -18.57 5.22
CA ALA A 8 19.43 -18.93 6.61
C ALA A 8 19.74 -17.80 7.61
N LEU A 9 20.49 -16.78 7.18
CA LEU A 9 20.69 -15.57 7.96
C LEU A 9 19.46 -14.66 7.79
N PRO A 10 18.95 -14.01 8.86
CA PRO A 10 17.94 -12.97 8.75
C PRO A 10 18.60 -11.70 8.19
N LEU A 11 19.06 -11.78 6.94
CA LEU A 11 19.53 -10.63 6.21
C LEU A 11 18.30 -9.83 5.75
N PRO A 12 18.38 -8.50 5.76
CA PRO A 12 17.31 -7.68 5.20
C PRO A 12 17.04 -8.13 3.77
N ASP A 13 15.76 -8.27 3.42
CA ASP A 13 15.38 -8.51 2.04
C ASP A 13 15.66 -7.23 1.24
N ASP A 14 16.80 -7.19 0.54
CA ASP A 14 17.23 -6.03 -0.24
C ASP A 14 16.59 -5.94 -1.64
N ARG A 15 15.63 -6.81 -1.97
CA ARG A 15 14.92 -6.74 -3.25
C ARG A 15 14.10 -5.44 -3.35
N PRO A 16 14.00 -4.85 -4.55
CA PRO A 16 13.19 -3.66 -4.76
C PRO A 16 11.70 -3.96 -4.58
N ILE A 17 10.94 -2.93 -4.22
CA ILE A 17 9.48 -2.99 -4.26
C ILE A 17 9.05 -3.04 -5.73
N THR A 18 8.22 -4.02 -6.06
CA THR A 18 7.73 -4.27 -7.43
C THR A 18 6.24 -3.96 -7.58
N SER A 19 5.50 -3.89 -6.48
CA SER A 19 4.08 -3.52 -6.47
C SER A 19 3.66 -2.96 -5.11
N VAL A 20 2.64 -2.11 -5.12
CA VAL A 20 1.99 -1.54 -3.94
C VAL A 20 0.48 -1.61 -4.09
N CYS A 21 -0.23 -1.79 -2.99
CA CYS A 21 -1.68 -1.67 -2.93
C CYS A 21 -2.10 -1.19 -1.53
N VAL A 22 -3.39 -0.92 -1.35
CA VAL A 22 -3.97 -0.58 -0.05
C VAL A 22 -5.07 -1.58 0.26
N VAL A 23 -5.21 -1.97 1.53
CA VAL A 23 -6.30 -2.82 2.01
C VAL A 23 -7.09 -2.12 3.11
N GLU A 24 -8.37 -2.46 3.24
CA GLU A 24 -9.20 -2.00 4.35
C GLU A 24 -8.81 -2.72 5.65
N GLU A 25 -8.62 -4.03 5.59
CA GLU A 25 -8.25 -4.85 6.74
C GLU A 25 -6.90 -5.53 6.53
N LEU A 26 -6.12 -5.69 7.61
CA LEU A 26 -4.83 -6.41 7.56
C LEU A 26 -4.98 -7.88 7.09
N SER A 27 -6.13 -8.51 7.40
CA SER A 27 -6.53 -9.84 6.92
C SER A 27 -6.72 -9.90 5.40
N GLY A 28 -7.02 -8.77 4.77
CA GLY A 28 -7.18 -8.61 3.32
C GLY A 28 -5.86 -8.46 2.55
N CYS A 29 -4.72 -8.47 3.25
CA CYS A 29 -3.40 -8.38 2.59
C CYS A 29 -3.23 -9.52 1.56
N PRO A 30 -2.90 -9.21 0.29
CA PRO A 30 -2.74 -10.24 -0.72
C PRO A 30 -1.59 -11.20 -0.40
N PRO A 31 -1.63 -12.44 -0.93
CA PRO A 31 -0.48 -13.34 -0.88
C PRO A 31 0.78 -12.67 -1.47
N ASN A 32 1.95 -12.93 -0.87
CA ASN A 32 3.24 -12.32 -1.23
C ASN A 32 3.35 -10.79 -1.07
N TYR A 33 2.37 -10.15 -0.43
CA TYR A 33 2.49 -8.77 0.03
C TYR A 33 2.80 -8.75 1.53
N THR A 34 3.46 -7.69 1.95
CA THR A 34 3.69 -7.37 3.35
C THR A 34 2.91 -6.10 3.69
N ALA A 35 1.97 -6.21 4.62
CA ALA A 35 1.22 -5.08 5.14
C ALA A 35 2.11 -4.25 6.09
N VAL A 36 2.10 -2.94 5.91
CA VAL A 36 2.66 -1.97 6.85
C VAL A 36 1.60 -1.72 7.92
N SER A 37 1.55 -2.61 8.92
CA SER A 37 0.58 -2.54 10.02
C SER A 37 1.02 -1.62 11.16
N LYS A 38 2.31 -1.34 11.25
CA LYS A 38 2.89 -0.51 12.31
C LYS A 38 3.96 0.43 11.80
N THR A 39 4.09 1.56 12.47
CA THR A 39 5.15 2.52 12.23
C THR A 39 6.50 1.98 12.72
N HIS A 40 7.57 2.30 12.00
CA HIS A 40 8.90 1.80 12.31
C HIS A 40 9.51 2.44 13.56
N ASP A 41 9.18 3.70 13.85
CA ASP A 41 9.78 4.48 14.93
C ASP A 41 9.11 4.24 16.28
N GLN A 42 7.79 4.13 16.33
CA GLN A 42 7.02 4.07 17.58
C GLN A 42 6.26 2.76 17.78
N ASP A 43 6.28 1.82 16.83
CA ASP A 43 5.54 0.55 16.88
C ASP A 43 4.03 0.73 17.11
N ILE A 44 3.49 1.88 16.67
CA ILE A 44 2.04 2.19 16.74
C ILE A 44 1.34 1.83 15.43
N ASP A 45 0.03 1.66 15.50
CA ASP A 45 -0.85 1.38 14.36
C ASP A 45 -0.60 2.34 13.19
N ALA A 46 -0.41 1.78 11.98
CA ALA A 46 -0.09 2.54 10.78
C ALA A 46 -1.31 2.78 9.86
N ASP A 47 -2.50 2.81 10.45
CA ASP A 47 -3.72 3.18 9.73
C ASP A 47 -3.58 4.56 9.08
N LEU A 48 -3.81 4.61 7.76
CA LEU A 48 -3.76 5.83 6.96
C LEU A 48 -5.07 6.60 6.97
N TYR A 49 -6.17 5.99 7.43
CA TYR A 49 -7.47 6.62 7.42
C TYR A 49 -7.68 7.44 8.69
N LYS A 50 -8.28 8.62 8.54
CA LYS A 50 -8.71 9.43 9.68
C LYS A 50 -10.15 9.06 10.03
N ASP A 51 -10.33 8.49 11.21
CA ASP A 51 -11.65 8.10 11.70
C ASP A 51 -12.69 9.22 11.62
N GLY A 52 -13.87 8.86 11.12
CA GLY A 52 -15.07 9.69 11.17
C GLY A 52 -15.92 9.37 12.40
N PHE A 53 -16.73 10.33 12.84
CA PHE A 53 -17.54 10.23 14.07
C PHE A 53 -18.59 9.09 14.08
N PHE A 54 -18.88 8.48 12.93
CA PHE A 54 -19.98 7.52 12.76
C PHE A 54 -19.55 6.11 12.30
N ARG A 55 -18.33 5.95 11.74
CA ARG A 55 -17.84 4.64 11.28
C ARG A 55 -16.31 4.63 11.29
N ARG A 56 -15.75 3.65 12.02
CA ARG A 56 -14.32 3.33 11.95
C ARG A 56 -14.05 2.60 10.64
N VAL A 57 -13.12 3.12 9.86
CA VAL A 57 -12.65 2.54 8.61
C VAL A 57 -11.14 2.62 8.66
N THR A 58 -10.46 1.52 8.39
CA THR A 58 -9.00 1.46 8.39
C THR A 58 -8.47 1.34 6.97
N ARG A 59 -7.23 1.78 6.74
CA ARG A 59 -6.52 1.67 5.46
C ARG A 59 -5.04 1.39 5.72
N TYR A 60 -4.55 0.25 5.24
CA TYR A 60 -3.14 -0.13 5.39
C TYR A 60 -2.45 -0.22 4.04
N LEU A 61 -1.23 0.32 3.94
CA LEU A 61 -0.37 0.15 2.78
C LEU A 61 0.21 -1.27 2.77
N CYS A 62 0.18 -1.92 1.62
CA CYS A 62 0.82 -3.19 1.37
C CYS A 62 1.82 -3.05 0.23
N HIS A 63 2.95 -3.75 0.32
CA HIS A 63 3.95 -3.79 -0.74
C HIS A 63 4.40 -5.22 -1.04
N SER A 64 4.80 -5.48 -2.27
CA SER A 64 5.43 -6.73 -2.68
C SER A 64 6.79 -6.47 -3.31
N LYS A 65 7.68 -7.45 -3.15
CA LYS A 65 9.01 -7.51 -3.78
C LYS A 65 9.13 -8.65 -4.79
N VAL A 66 8.02 -9.33 -5.07
CA VAL A 66 7.95 -10.49 -5.99
C VAL A 66 6.78 -10.42 -6.95
N ASP A 67 5.66 -9.80 -6.56
CA ASP A 67 4.52 -9.56 -7.44
C ASP A 67 4.61 -8.20 -8.13
N GLY A 68 4.06 -8.11 -9.33
CA GLY A 68 4.07 -6.92 -10.16
C GLY A 68 4.36 -7.25 -11.62
N TYR A 69 4.56 -6.22 -12.44
CA TYR A 69 4.94 -6.40 -13.84
C TYR A 69 6.40 -6.85 -13.93
N MET A 70 6.64 -7.92 -14.69
CA MET A 70 7.98 -8.46 -14.92
C MET A 70 8.94 -7.38 -15.46
N GLY A 71 10.04 -7.15 -14.74
CA GLY A 71 11.05 -6.15 -15.11
C GLY A 71 10.75 -4.71 -14.65
N TYR A 72 9.67 -4.49 -13.89
CA TYR A 72 9.31 -3.18 -13.35
C TYR A 72 9.52 -3.13 -11.83
N VAL A 73 9.87 -1.94 -11.35
CA VAL A 73 10.01 -1.63 -9.93
C VAL A 73 9.28 -0.33 -9.62
N VAL A 74 8.89 -0.15 -8.36
CA VAL A 74 8.36 1.12 -7.86
C VAL A 74 9.53 2.05 -7.59
N GLU A 75 9.71 3.05 -8.45
CA GLU A 75 10.78 4.05 -8.33
C GLU A 75 10.39 5.23 -7.43
N HIS A 76 9.15 5.71 -7.54
CA HIS A 76 8.67 6.88 -6.79
C HIS A 76 7.22 6.73 -6.33
N MET A 77 6.92 7.26 -5.14
CA MET A 77 5.56 7.39 -4.60
C MET A 77 5.31 8.86 -4.27
N ALA A 78 4.13 9.36 -4.63
CA ALA A 78 3.72 10.73 -4.37
C ALA A 78 2.34 10.75 -3.72
N ILE A 79 2.16 11.63 -2.73
CA ILE A 79 0.86 11.95 -2.16
C ILE A 79 0.33 13.16 -2.93
N VAL A 80 -0.87 13.03 -3.49
CA VAL A 80 -1.56 14.07 -4.26
C VAL A 80 -2.89 14.40 -3.59
N ASN A 81 -3.37 15.63 -3.77
CA ASN A 81 -4.69 16.03 -3.30
C ASN A 81 -5.76 15.56 -4.29
N ASP A 82 -7.00 15.37 -3.82
CA ASP A 82 -8.12 14.87 -4.65
C ASP A 82 -8.42 15.73 -5.87
N ARG A 83 -8.05 17.01 -5.81
CA ARG A 83 -8.27 18.00 -6.89
C ARG A 83 -7.08 18.14 -7.82
N ASP A 84 -5.94 17.56 -7.48
CA ASP A 84 -4.74 17.67 -8.29
C ASP A 84 -4.80 16.67 -9.45
N SER A 85 -4.35 17.08 -10.63
CA SER A 85 -4.20 16.16 -11.74
C SER A 85 -3.13 15.11 -11.43
N ARG A 86 -3.39 13.85 -11.79
CA ARG A 86 -2.40 12.76 -11.74
C ARG A 86 -1.08 13.22 -12.41
N PRO A 87 0.05 13.20 -11.69
CA PRO A 87 1.34 13.55 -12.28
C PRO A 87 1.71 12.59 -13.42
N THR A 88 2.43 13.10 -14.43
CA THR A 88 2.86 12.29 -15.58
C THR A 88 3.75 11.13 -15.13
N GLY A 89 3.44 9.92 -15.60
CA GLY A 89 4.22 8.71 -15.28
C GLY A 89 3.77 7.97 -14.02
N TYR A 90 2.76 8.47 -13.30
CA TYR A 90 2.23 7.83 -12.08
C TYR A 90 0.96 7.06 -12.37
N THR A 91 0.63 6.09 -11.53
CA THR A 91 -0.69 5.45 -11.46
C THR A 91 -1.31 5.76 -10.10
N ILE A 92 -2.61 6.05 -10.07
CA ILE A 92 -3.34 6.31 -8.83
C ILE A 92 -3.81 4.98 -8.24
N VAL A 93 -3.64 4.82 -6.93
CA VAL A 93 -4.32 3.76 -6.17
C VAL A 93 -5.71 4.30 -5.83
N GLU A 94 -6.74 3.86 -6.54
CA GLU A 94 -8.10 4.43 -6.40
C GLU A 94 -8.96 3.70 -5.37
N GLN A 95 -8.69 2.42 -5.16
CA GLN A 95 -9.54 1.53 -4.36
C GLN A 95 -8.68 0.58 -3.50
N THR A 96 -9.28 0.11 -2.41
CA THR A 96 -8.73 -0.98 -1.62
C THR A 96 -8.78 -2.29 -2.40
N PHE A 97 -7.74 -3.09 -2.29
CA PHE A 97 -7.61 -4.35 -3.01
C PHE A 97 -8.62 -5.40 -2.54
N ASP A 98 -8.88 -5.46 -1.24
CA ASP A 98 -9.69 -6.46 -0.56
C ASP A 98 -11.19 -6.17 -0.65
N THR A 99 -11.60 -4.91 -0.48
CA THR A 99 -13.02 -4.51 -0.42
C THR A 99 -13.50 -3.72 -1.65
N SER A 100 -12.60 -3.34 -2.56
CA SER A 100 -12.92 -2.44 -3.69
C SER A 100 -13.59 -1.14 -3.25
N MET A 101 -13.30 -0.69 -2.03
CA MET A 101 -13.80 0.58 -1.49
C MET A 101 -12.86 1.70 -1.91
N CYS A 102 -13.40 2.89 -2.19
CA CYS A 102 -12.57 4.01 -2.60
C CYS A 102 -11.50 4.35 -1.54
N PHE A 103 -10.27 4.54 -2.00
CA PHE A 103 -9.13 5.03 -1.24
C PHE A 103 -9.03 6.55 -1.48
N GLY A 104 -9.76 7.34 -0.67
CA GLY A 104 -9.70 8.81 -0.73
C GLY A 104 -11.03 9.55 -0.91
N CYS A 105 -12.14 8.88 -1.25
CA CYS A 105 -13.45 9.53 -1.52
C CYS A 105 -14.16 10.14 -0.30
N GLY A 106 -13.45 10.45 0.79
CA GLY A 106 -14.00 11.10 1.99
C GLY A 106 -14.28 12.61 1.83
N GLY A 107 -13.83 13.23 0.73
CA GLY A 107 -14.17 14.60 0.35
C GLY A 107 -15.28 14.61 -0.69
N GLY A 108 -16.50 14.99 -0.29
CA GLY A 108 -17.68 14.96 -1.17
C GLY A 108 -17.44 15.62 -2.53
N VAL A 109 -17.48 14.81 -3.58
CA VAL A 109 -17.95 15.23 -4.90
C VAL A 109 -18.99 14.21 -5.33
N LYS A 110 -20.25 14.66 -5.26
CA LYS A 110 -21.39 14.00 -5.89
C LYS A 110 -21.30 14.29 -7.39
N GLU A 111 -21.61 13.26 -8.18
CA GLU A 111 -21.76 13.27 -9.65
C GLU A 111 -20.50 13.60 -10.46
N TRP A 112 -20.26 12.82 -11.52
CA TRP A 112 -20.66 13.22 -12.88
C TRP A 112 -21.10 11.99 -13.68
N SER A 113 -21.94 12.27 -14.67
CA SER A 113 -22.80 11.41 -15.48
C SER A 113 -22.09 10.45 -16.42
#